data_AF-A0A356UF02-F1
#
_entry.id   AF-A0A356UF02-F1
#
_cell.length_a   1.000
_cell.length_b   1.000
_cell.length_c   1.000
_cell.angle_alpha   90.00
_cell.angle_beta   90.00
_cell.angle_gamma   90.00
#
_symmetry.space_group_name_H-M   'P 1'
#
loop_
_entity.id
_entity.type
_entity.pdbx_description
1 polymer ?
#
loop_
_entity_poly.entity_id
_entity_poly.type
_entity_poly.pdbx_seq_one_letter_code
_entity_poly.pdbx_strand_id
1 'polypeptide(L)'
;TIGVEEGDKVEVSSARGKLVVRALVTDRIQTLKINGKDQETIGMPWSWGFASLNPGPSTNNVTMNACDPGAGTPEYKCCLVNIRRA
;
A
#
# COMPACT_ATOMS: atom_id res chain seq x y z
N THR A 1 16.02 -0.85 6.41
CA THR A 1 15.46 0.14 5.46
C THR A 1 15.70 -0.35 4.04
N ILE A 2 14.77 -0.08 3.12
CA ILE A 2 14.80 -0.60 1.73
C ILE A 2 15.58 0.30 0.74
N GLY A 3 16.22 1.36 1.24
CA GLY A 3 17.03 2.28 0.44
C GLY A 3 16.24 2.97 -0.68
N VAL A 4 14.97 3.32 -0.46
CA VAL A 4 14.12 4.05 -1.42
C VAL A 4 14.22 5.53 -1.12
N GLU A 5 14.43 6.35 -2.14
CA GLU A 5 14.46 7.80 -2.04
C GLU A 5 13.12 8.40 -2.49
N GLU A 6 12.89 9.67 -2.17
CA GLU A 6 11.70 10.42 -2.61
C GLU A 6 11.55 10.36 -4.14
N GLY A 7 10.35 10.00 -4.62
CA GLY A 7 10.04 9.95 -6.05
C GLY A 7 10.47 8.69 -6.79
N ASP A 8 11.26 7.80 -6.17
CA ASP A 8 11.66 6.51 -6.73
C ASP A 8 10.44 5.65 -7.08
N LYS A 9 10.58 4.82 -8.12
CA LYS A 9 9.57 3.79 -8.42
C LYS A 9 9.74 2.60 -7.48
N VAL A 10 8.63 2.15 -6.92
CA VAL A 10 8.56 1.00 -6.03
C VAL A 10 7.48 0.03 -6.50
N GLU A 11 7.78 -1.27 -6.42
CA GLU A 11 6.78 -2.32 -6.57
C GLU A 11 6.19 -2.63 -5.19
N VAL A 12 4.87 -2.51 -5.07
CA VAL A 12 4.10 -2.93 -3.89
C VAL A 12 3.35 -4.20 -4.27
N SER A 13 3.43 -5.23 -3.43
CA SER A 13 2.81 -6.53 -3.70
C SER A 13 2.09 -7.11 -2.47
N SER A 14 1.06 -7.91 -2.73
CA SER A 14 0.36 -8.72 -1.73
C SER A 14 0.03 -10.09 -2.32
N ALA A 15 -0.68 -10.91 -1.55
CA ALA A 15 -1.12 -12.22 -2.01
C ALA A 15 -2.04 -12.19 -3.25
N ARG A 16 -2.75 -11.08 -3.53
CA ARG A 16 -3.60 -10.98 -4.75
C ARG A 16 -2.88 -10.45 -5.98
N GLY A 17 -1.80 -9.69 -5.83
CA GLY A 17 -1.22 -8.99 -6.97
C GLY A 17 -0.14 -7.98 -6.59
N LYS A 18 0.22 -7.17 -7.58
CA LYS A 18 1.30 -6.18 -7.45
C LYS A 18 1.06 -4.97 -8.35
N LEU A 19 1.65 -3.84 -8.00
CA LEU A 19 1.60 -2.59 -8.76
C LEU A 19 2.90 -1.80 -8.59
N VAL A 20 3.20 -0.93 -9.55
CA VAL A 20 4.37 -0.02 -9.48
C VAL A 20 3.88 1.41 -9.36
N VAL A 21 4.38 2.12 -8.34
CA VAL A 21 4.02 3.52 -8.02
C VAL A 21 5.26 4.31 -7.65
N ARG A 22 5.12 5.64 -7.50
CA ARG A 22 6.19 6.49 -6.95
C ARG A 22 6.10 6.54 -5.43
N ALA A 23 7.24 6.49 -4.75
CA ALA A 23 7.32 6.64 -3.31
C ALA A 23 7.28 8.11 -2.90
N LEU A 24 6.50 8.40 -1.85
CA LEU A 24 6.58 9.63 -1.07
C LEU A 24 7.14 9.24 0.29
N VAL A 25 8.40 9.57 0.54
CA VAL A 25 9.13 9.30 1.78
C VAL A 25 8.90 10.49 2.72
N THR A 26 8.25 10.25 3.85
CA THR A 26 7.75 11.34 4.70
C THR A 26 7.71 10.95 6.17
N ASP A 27 8.01 11.92 7.05
CA ASP A 27 7.95 11.73 8.51
C ASP A 27 6.52 11.73 9.06
N ARG A 28 5.50 11.89 8.20
CA ARG A 28 4.09 11.87 8.64
C ARG A 28 3.59 10.47 9.01
N ILE A 29 4.27 9.42 8.55
CA ILE A 29 4.00 8.03 8.93
C ILE A 29 5.26 7.52 9.63
N GLN A 30 5.12 7.18 10.90
CA GLN A 30 6.23 6.72 11.75
C GLN A 30 6.07 5.22 12.04
N THR A 31 7.19 4.54 12.21
CA THR A 31 7.25 3.14 12.66
C THR A 31 6.54 2.99 14.02
N LEU A 32 5.75 1.93 14.17
CA LEU A 32 5.07 1.61 15.42
C LEU A 32 5.76 0.42 16.11
N LYS A 33 5.87 0.46 17.45
CA LYS A 33 6.29 -0.69 18.25
C LYS A 33 5.07 -1.51 18.66
N ILE A 34 4.93 -2.72 18.10
CA ILE A 34 3.82 -3.63 18.37
C ILE A 34 4.40 -4.97 18.83
N ASN A 35 4.03 -5.43 20.02
CA ASN A 35 4.55 -6.68 20.62
C ASN A 35 6.09 -6.75 20.63
N GLY A 36 6.75 -5.62 20.92
CA GLY A 36 8.21 -5.51 20.94
C GLY A 36 8.89 -5.51 19.56
N LYS A 37 8.12 -5.49 18.47
CA LYS A 37 8.63 -5.46 17.10
C LYS A 37 8.30 -4.12 16.44
N ASP A 38 9.22 -3.67 15.59
CA ASP A 38 9.00 -2.51 14.74
C ASP A 38 8.10 -2.93 13.57
N GLN A 39 6.99 -2.20 13.41
CA GLN A 39 6.01 -2.41 12.35
C GLN A 39 5.93 -1.14 11.49
N GLU A 40 6.20 -1.31 10.20
CA GLU A 40 6.12 -0.24 9.20
C GLU A 40 4.72 -0.18 8.57
N THR A 41 4.28 1.04 8.26
CA THR A 41 3.01 1.30 7.58
C THR A 41 3.24 2.00 6.25
N ILE A 42 2.59 1.52 5.20
CA ILE A 42 2.61 2.16 3.87
C ILE A 42 1.23 2.79 3.62
N GLY A 43 1.20 4.11 3.52
CA GLY A 43 0.00 4.85 3.13
C GLY A 43 -0.21 4.79 1.62
N MET A 44 -1.39 4.35 1.18
CA MET A 44 -1.72 4.21 -0.24
C MET A 44 -3.01 4.99 -0.61
N PRO A 45 -2.92 6.08 -1.39
CA PRO A 45 -4.09 6.75 -1.93
C PRO A 45 -4.75 5.92 -3.04
N TRP A 46 -6.08 5.96 -3.14
CA TRP A 46 -6.89 5.09 -4.02
C TRP A 46 -7.51 5.82 -5.22
N SER A 47 -7.00 7.01 -5.55
CA SER A 47 -7.59 7.91 -6.55
C SER A 47 -7.16 7.67 -8.01
N TRP A 48 -6.27 6.70 -8.26
CA TRP A 48 -5.81 6.35 -9.62
C TRP A 48 -6.57 5.16 -10.21
N GLY A 49 -6.67 5.17 -11.54
CA GLY A 49 -7.29 4.11 -12.33
C GLY A 49 -6.96 4.25 -13.82
N PHE A 50 -7.40 3.28 -14.63
CA PHE A 50 -7.07 3.22 -16.06
C PHE A 50 -7.81 4.28 -16.90
N ALA A 51 -9.02 4.66 -16.50
CA ALA A 51 -9.85 5.63 -17.21
C ALA A 51 -9.68 7.04 -16.61
N SER A 52 -8.53 7.66 -16.82
CA SER A 52 -8.25 9.02 -16.34
C SER A 52 -7.29 9.78 -17.25
N LEU A 53 -7.17 11.09 -17.05
CA LEU A 53 -6.19 11.95 -17.73
C LEU A 53 -4.74 11.68 -17.29
N ASN A 54 -4.54 11.01 -16.15
CA ASN A 54 -3.26 10.58 -15.64
C ASN A 54 -3.38 9.14 -15.14
N PRO A 55 -3.35 8.15 -16.06
CA PRO A 55 -3.68 6.77 -15.73
C PRO A 55 -2.66 6.16 -14.76
N GLY A 56 -3.15 5.30 -13.88
CA GLY A 56 -2.33 4.63 -12.88
C GLY A 56 -3.00 3.38 -12.32
N PRO A 57 -2.26 2.56 -11.55
CA PRO A 57 -2.82 1.37 -10.94
C PRO A 57 -3.82 1.72 -9.83
N SER A 58 -4.85 0.87 -9.66
CA SER A 58 -5.74 0.96 -8.50
C SER A 58 -5.09 0.27 -7.28
N THR A 59 -5.12 0.92 -6.12
CA THR A 59 -4.66 0.34 -4.84
C THR A 59 -5.45 -0.92 -4.46
N ASN A 60 -6.70 -1.04 -4.93
CA ASN A 60 -7.51 -2.24 -4.69
C ASN A 60 -6.92 -3.49 -5.35
N ASN A 61 -5.90 -3.38 -6.21
CA ASN A 61 -5.17 -4.54 -6.71
C ASN A 61 -4.35 -5.26 -5.62
N VAL A 62 -4.02 -4.59 -4.51
CA VAL A 62 -3.15 -5.13 -3.45
C VAL A 62 -3.78 -5.23 -2.05
N THR A 63 -5.02 -4.77 -1.83
CA THR A 63 -5.73 -4.92 -0.54
C THR A 63 -6.03 -6.39 -0.16
N MET A 64 -6.76 -6.69 0.93
CA MET A 64 -7.35 -8.03 1.17
C MET A 64 -8.74 -8.19 0.54
N ASN A 65 -9.22 -9.44 0.41
CA ASN A 65 -10.58 -9.79 -0.03
C ASN A 65 -11.29 -10.46 1.14
N ALA A 66 -11.41 -9.69 2.22
CA ALA A 66 -12.10 -10.06 3.43
C ALA A 66 -13.22 -9.04 3.66
N CYS A 67 -14.35 -9.49 4.18
CA CYS A 67 -15.49 -8.65 4.49
C CYS A 67 -15.88 -8.83 5.95
N ASP A 68 -16.40 -7.76 6.54
CA ASP A 68 -17.05 -7.82 7.85
C ASP A 68 -18.27 -8.77 7.82
N PRO A 69 -18.41 -9.70 8.79
CA PRO A 69 -19.46 -10.73 8.76
C PRO A 69 -20.87 -10.23 9.13
N GLY A 70 -21.04 -8.98 9.57
CA GLY A 70 -22.35 -8.40 9.91
C GLY A 70 -22.85 -7.37 8.89
N ALA A 71 -21.97 -6.52 8.39
CA ALA A 71 -22.25 -5.45 7.43
C ALA A 71 -21.86 -5.81 5.99
N GLY A 72 -21.00 -6.81 5.78
CA GLY A 72 -20.47 -7.16 4.46
C GLY A 72 -19.48 -6.13 3.88
N THR A 73 -19.10 -5.10 4.64
CA THR A 73 -18.14 -4.09 4.21
C THR A 73 -16.75 -4.72 4.03
N PRO A 74 -16.08 -4.54 2.88
CA PRO A 74 -14.74 -5.05 2.68
C PRO A 74 -13.67 -4.35 3.53
N GLU A 75 -12.65 -5.11 3.95
CA GLU A 75 -11.50 -4.58 4.67
C GLU A 75 -10.44 -4.02 3.72
N TYR A 76 -10.30 -2.69 3.72
CA TYR A 76 -9.35 -1.95 2.86
C TYR A 76 -8.42 -1.02 3.64
N LYS A 77 -8.53 -0.93 4.96
CA LYS A 77 -7.72 -0.02 5.80
C LYS A 77 -6.46 -0.71 6.32
N CYS A 78 -6.52 -2.02 6.56
CA CYS A 78 -5.40 -2.79 7.07
C CYS A 78 -5.13 -4.00 6.15
N CYS A 79 -4.00 -3.97 5.44
CA CYS A 79 -3.59 -5.03 4.52
C CYS A 79 -2.10 -5.34 4.71
N LEU A 80 -1.70 -6.61 4.57
CA LEU A 80 -0.30 -6.98 4.51
C LEU A 80 0.22 -6.87 3.08
N VAL A 81 1.32 -6.15 2.93
CA VAL A 81 2.01 -5.91 1.66
C VAL A 81 3.52 -6.03 1.86
N ASN A 82 4.22 -6.28 0.76
CA ASN A 82 5.66 -6.11 0.65
C ASN A 82 5.98 -4.94 -0.28
N ILE A 83 7.15 -4.33 -0.12
CA ILE A 83 7.63 -3.24 -0.95
C ILE A 83 9.09 -3.47 -1.33
N ARG A 84 9.43 -3.15 -2.59
CA ARG A 84 10.82 -3.13 -3.06
C ARG A 84 11.02 -2.02 -4.08
N ARG A 85 12.28 -1.60 -4.25
CA ARG A 85 12.67 -0.76 -5.39
C ARG A 85 12.32 -1.51 -6.69
N ALA A 86 11.67 -0.81 -7.63
CA ALA A 86 11.23 -1.36 -8.91
C ALA A 86 12.36 -1.42 -9.95
#